data_AF-A0A846CLU0-F1
#
_entry.id   AF-A0A846CLU0-F1
#
_cell.length_a   1.000
_cell.length_b   1.000
_cell.length_c   1.000
_cell.angle_alpha   90.00
_cell.angle_beta   90.00
_cell.angle_gamma   90.00
#
_symmetry.space_group_name_H-M   'P 1'
#
loop_
_entity.id
_entity.type
_entity.pdbx_description
1 polymer ?
#
loop_
_entity_poly.entity_id
_entity_poly.type
_entity_poly.pdbx_seq_one_letter_code
_entity_poly.pdbx_strand_id
1 'polypeptide(L)'
;MLHNSPIALQEHKQYNHQNYRYLPELNVEAVNQELGQADAHTLVKWGYETFGEGLIMSTSFGIQAAVMLHLVTSVVPNIPVIWVDTGYLPAETYRFAEELTERLKLNLKVYQSPISPARMEALYGRLWNEKDVDALNRYDQIRKVEPMQ
;
A
#
# COMPACT_ATOMS: atom_id res chain seq x y z
N MET A 1 21.95 -28.28 45.70
CA MET A 1 21.08 -28.87 44.66
C MET A 1 20.16 -27.78 44.12
N LEU A 2 19.59 -28.00 42.92
CA LEU A 2 18.90 -27.07 42.00
C LEU A 2 19.86 -26.57 40.90
N HIS A 3 20.06 -27.33 39.82
CA HIS A 3 19.26 -27.36 38.58
C HIS A 3 19.17 -25.99 37.87
N ASN A 4 19.90 -25.80 36.77
CA ASN A 4 19.28 -25.88 35.44
C ASN A 4 20.30 -25.78 34.28
N SER A 5 20.03 -26.61 33.27
CA SER A 5 20.65 -26.72 31.95
C SER A 5 20.23 -25.58 30.99
N PRO A 6 20.88 -25.45 29.81
CA PRO A 6 20.94 -24.20 29.05
C PRO A 6 19.74 -23.91 28.14
N ILE A 7 19.59 -22.61 27.86
CA ILE A 7 18.59 -21.95 27.02
C ILE A 7 18.70 -22.44 25.57
N ALA A 8 17.59 -22.90 25.00
CA ALA A 8 17.41 -23.03 23.55
C ALA A 8 16.68 -21.80 23.02
N LEU A 9 17.26 -21.13 22.02
CA LEU A 9 16.66 -20.03 21.27
C LEU A 9 15.68 -20.61 20.24
N GLN A 10 14.42 -20.17 20.26
CA GLN A 10 13.54 -20.22 19.09
C GLN A 10 13.32 -18.79 18.59
N GLU A 11 13.73 -18.55 17.36
CA GLU A 11 13.52 -17.29 16.65
C GLU A 11 12.04 -17.09 16.32
N HIS A 12 11.34 -16.35 17.18
CA HIS A 12 10.17 -15.60 16.74
C HIS A 12 10.62 -14.16 16.52
N LYS A 13 10.67 -13.72 15.25
CA LYS A 13 10.76 -12.29 14.93
C LYS A 13 9.51 -11.61 15.47
N GLN A 14 9.60 -11.18 16.72
CA GLN A 14 8.61 -10.37 17.39
C GLN A 14 8.73 -8.98 16.76
N TYR A 15 7.86 -8.70 15.79
CA TYR A 15 7.74 -7.36 15.23
C TYR A 15 7.39 -6.41 16.38
N ASN A 16 8.34 -5.53 16.72
CA ASN A 16 8.20 -4.58 17.81
C ASN A 16 7.15 -3.52 17.41
N HIS A 17 5.91 -3.71 17.84
CA HIS A 17 4.78 -2.78 17.67
C HIS A 17 4.89 -1.47 18.47
N GLN A 18 6.09 -1.13 18.97
CA GLN A 18 6.32 0.01 19.87
C GLN A 18 6.38 1.37 19.16
N ASN A 19 6.23 1.42 17.83
CA ASN A 19 6.33 2.63 17.01
C ASN A 19 5.01 3.08 16.37
N TYR A 20 3.85 2.58 16.80
CA TYR A 20 2.59 3.16 16.31
C TYR A 20 2.42 4.57 16.84
N ARG A 21 2.53 5.54 15.93
CA ARG A 21 1.90 6.86 16.05
C ARG A 21 0.52 6.72 16.66
N TYR A 22 0.16 7.61 17.59
CA TYR A 22 -1.18 7.71 18.14
C TYR A 22 -2.22 7.65 17.00
N LEU A 23 -3.00 6.57 16.96
CA LEU A 23 -4.17 6.48 16.10
C LEU A 23 -5.36 6.99 16.93
N PRO A 24 -6.12 7.98 16.44
CA PRO A 24 -7.30 8.43 17.15
C PRO A 24 -8.31 7.29 17.27
N GLU A 25 -8.92 7.16 18.44
CA GLU A 25 -10.07 6.27 18.62
C GLU A 25 -11.27 6.92 17.91
N LEU A 26 -11.72 6.31 16.81
CA LEU A 26 -12.80 6.83 15.98
C LEU A 26 -14.05 5.95 16.09
N ASN A 27 -15.20 6.59 16.26
CA ASN A 27 -16.50 5.95 16.01
C ASN A 27 -16.80 6.06 14.52
N VAL A 28 -16.59 4.96 13.78
CA VAL A 28 -16.68 4.94 12.32
C VAL A 28 -18.10 5.25 11.84
N GLU A 29 -19.13 4.78 12.55
CA GLU A 29 -20.52 5.07 12.22
C GLU A 29 -20.84 6.57 12.33
N ALA A 30 -20.41 7.21 13.41
CA ALA A 30 -20.61 8.64 13.62
C ALA A 30 -19.86 9.48 12.57
N VAL A 31 -18.61 9.14 12.28
CA VAL A 31 -17.80 9.82 11.25
C VAL A 31 -18.44 9.69 9.87
N ASN A 32 -18.92 8.51 9.50
CA ASN A 32 -19.60 8.30 8.21
C ASN A 32 -20.90 9.11 8.11
N GLN A 33 -21.64 9.28 9.21
CA GLN A 33 -22.83 10.13 9.24
C GLN A 33 -22.48 11.61 9.09
N GLU A 34 -21.46 12.09 9.81
CA GLU A 34 -21.02 13.49 9.79
C GLU A 34 -20.45 13.89 8.42
N LEU A 35 -19.61 13.04 7.83
CA LEU A 35 -18.90 13.34 6.59
C LEU A 35 -19.61 12.82 5.33
N GLY A 36 -20.76 12.17 5.46
CA GLY A 36 -21.44 11.49 4.34
C GLY A 36 -21.88 12.42 3.20
N GLN A 37 -21.94 13.73 3.42
CA GLN A 37 -22.24 14.75 2.41
C GLN A 37 -21.08 15.74 2.19
N ALA A 38 -19.91 15.49 2.80
CA ALA A 38 -18.74 16.33 2.61
C ALA A 38 -18.21 16.20 1.19
N ASP A 39 -17.72 17.30 0.63
CA ASP A 39 -17.00 17.26 -0.63
C ASP A 39 -15.61 16.60 -0.47
N ALA A 40 -15.01 16.20 -1.59
CA ALA A 40 -13.77 15.45 -1.57
C ALA A 40 -12.59 16.23 -0.98
N HIS A 41 -12.54 17.56 -1.12
CA HIS A 41 -11.48 18.37 -0.52
C HIS A 41 -11.62 18.39 1.00
N THR A 42 -12.84 18.53 1.51
CA THR A 42 -13.15 18.46 2.94
C THR A 42 -12.76 17.10 3.53
N LEU A 43 -13.07 15.99 2.84
CA LEU A 43 -12.69 14.65 3.28
C LEU A 43 -11.17 14.45 3.39
N VAL A 44 -10.41 14.90 2.38
CA VAL A 44 -8.94 14.78 2.38
C VAL A 44 -8.35 15.62 3.52
N LYS A 45 -8.84 16.84 3.69
CA LYS A 45 -8.40 17.73 4.77
C LYS A 45 -8.66 17.10 6.14
N TRP A 46 -9.87 16.60 6.37
CA TRP A 46 -10.23 15.89 7.61
C TRP A 46 -9.32 14.69 7.87
N GLY A 47 -9.02 13.90 6.84
CA GLY A 47 -8.11 12.75 6.96
C GLY A 47 -6.72 13.17 7.43
N TYR A 48 -6.18 14.27 6.89
CA TYR A 48 -4.87 14.76 7.31
C TYR A 48 -4.88 15.36 8.72
N GLU A 49 -5.94 16.09 9.09
CA GLU A 49 -6.10 16.63 10.45
C GLU A 49 -6.24 15.50 11.50
N THR A 50 -6.83 14.38 11.12
CA THR A 50 -7.10 13.23 12.00
C THR A 50 -5.88 12.32 12.15
N PHE A 51 -5.22 11.96 11.04
CA PHE A 51 -4.14 10.97 11.03
C PHE A 51 -2.74 11.58 10.90
N GLY A 52 -2.64 12.87 10.56
CA GLY A 52 -1.38 13.59 10.38
C GLY A 52 -0.45 12.87 9.40
N GLU A 53 0.80 12.72 9.81
CA GLU A 53 1.81 11.99 9.04
C GLU A 53 1.60 10.46 8.98
N GLY A 54 0.56 9.93 9.66
CA GLY A 54 0.11 8.54 9.45
C GLY A 54 -0.76 8.37 8.21
N LEU A 55 -1.23 9.47 7.59
CA LEU A 55 -2.01 9.41 6.37
C LEU A 55 -1.12 9.14 5.15
N ILE A 56 -1.51 8.14 4.36
CA ILE A 56 -0.90 7.83 3.06
C ILE A 56 -1.99 7.76 1.98
N MET A 57 -1.58 7.85 0.72
CA MET A 57 -2.44 7.58 -0.43
C MET A 57 -1.89 6.39 -1.21
N SER A 58 -2.71 5.44 -1.61
CA SER A 58 -2.30 4.41 -2.57
C SER A 58 -2.81 4.74 -3.97
N THR A 59 -2.09 4.30 -5.01
CA THR A 59 -2.48 4.47 -6.41
C THR A 59 -2.09 3.25 -7.24
N SER A 60 -2.93 2.91 -8.22
CA SER A 60 -2.62 1.92 -9.27
C SER A 60 -2.22 2.58 -10.59
N PHE A 61 -2.20 3.93 -10.64
CA PHE A 61 -2.07 4.71 -11.87
C PHE A 61 -3.10 4.34 -12.95
N GLY A 62 -4.31 3.97 -12.53
CA GLY A 62 -5.46 3.78 -13.42
C GLY A 62 -5.98 5.08 -14.04
N ILE A 63 -7.01 4.97 -14.89
CA ILE A 63 -7.54 6.06 -15.73
C ILE A 63 -7.88 7.33 -14.91
N GLN A 64 -8.41 7.16 -13.69
CA GLN A 64 -8.84 8.26 -12.82
C GLN A 64 -7.78 8.70 -11.80
N ALA A 65 -6.59 8.08 -11.80
CA ALA A 65 -5.55 8.35 -10.81
C ALA A 65 -5.13 9.83 -10.81
N ALA A 66 -5.03 10.46 -11.98
CA ALA A 66 -4.65 11.87 -12.10
C ALA A 66 -5.55 12.81 -11.27
N VAL A 67 -6.87 12.56 -11.24
CA VAL A 67 -7.82 13.40 -10.52
C VAL A 67 -7.58 13.32 -9.01
N MET A 68 -7.50 12.09 -8.48
CA MET A 68 -7.28 11.88 -7.05
C MET A 68 -5.88 12.32 -6.62
N LEU A 69 -4.86 12.03 -7.41
CA LEU A 69 -3.49 12.45 -7.12
C LEU A 69 -3.39 13.97 -7.06
N HIS A 70 -3.99 14.67 -8.03
CA HIS A 70 -4.01 16.13 -8.03
C HIS A 70 -4.78 16.70 -6.85
N LEU A 71 -5.99 16.20 -6.57
CA LEU A 71 -6.79 16.63 -5.42
C LEU A 71 -6.01 16.45 -4.11
N VAL A 72 -5.53 15.24 -3.84
CA VAL A 72 -4.89 14.93 -2.56
C VAL A 72 -3.59 15.73 -2.40
N THR A 73 -2.76 15.83 -3.44
CA THR A 73 -1.51 16.61 -3.36
C THR A 73 -1.74 18.12 -3.30
N SER A 74 -2.87 18.64 -3.81
CA SER A 74 -3.21 20.06 -3.60
C SER A 74 -3.53 20.39 -2.14
N VAL A 75 -4.06 19.41 -1.39
CA VAL A 75 -4.40 19.56 0.03
C VAL A 75 -3.22 19.18 0.93
N VAL A 76 -2.50 18.11 0.59
CA VAL A 76 -1.37 17.54 1.33
C VAL A 76 -0.17 17.35 0.39
N PRO A 77 0.61 18.42 0.10
CA PRO A 77 1.62 18.44 -0.98
C PRO A 77 2.73 17.38 -0.92
N ASN A 78 3.01 16.81 0.25
CA ASN A 78 4.10 15.83 0.43
C ASN A 78 3.60 14.48 0.99
N ILE A 79 2.31 14.18 0.83
CA ILE A 79 1.74 12.90 1.27
C ILE A 79 2.51 11.72 0.62
N PRO A 80 2.88 10.67 1.38
CA PRO A 80 3.43 9.47 0.78
C PRO A 80 2.41 8.82 -0.16
N VAL A 81 2.79 8.67 -1.43
CA VAL A 81 1.98 7.99 -2.44
C VAL A 81 2.54 6.60 -2.65
N ILE A 82 1.79 5.57 -2.26
CA ILE A 82 2.20 4.16 -2.35
C ILE A 82 1.74 3.59 -3.69
N TRP A 83 2.67 3.01 -4.45
CA TRP A 83 2.36 2.25 -5.64
C TRP A 83 2.95 0.85 -5.56
N VAL A 84 2.09 -0.16 -5.68
CA VAL A 84 2.53 -1.54 -5.82
C VAL A 84 2.74 -1.86 -7.29
N ASP A 85 4.00 -1.95 -7.68
CA ASP A 85 4.38 -2.36 -9.02
C ASP A 85 4.42 -3.89 -9.11
N THR A 86 3.43 -4.43 -9.81
CA THR A 86 3.27 -5.87 -10.02
C THR A 86 4.28 -6.42 -11.02
N GLY A 87 5.08 -5.60 -11.71
CA GLY A 87 6.01 -6.02 -12.77
C GLY A 87 5.34 -6.52 -14.05
N TYR A 88 4.00 -6.50 -14.11
CA TYR A 88 3.20 -6.92 -15.27
C TYR A 88 2.27 -5.80 -15.78
N LEU A 89 2.49 -4.56 -15.34
CA LEU A 89 1.71 -3.41 -15.78
C LEU A 89 2.03 -3.08 -17.26
N PRO A 90 1.08 -2.51 -18.02
CA PRO A 90 1.35 -2.02 -19.37
C PRO A 90 2.44 -0.95 -19.38
N ALA A 91 3.21 -0.88 -20.47
CA ALA A 91 4.27 0.12 -20.64
C ALA A 91 3.72 1.56 -20.56
N GLU A 92 2.48 1.76 -21.03
CA GLU A 92 1.72 3.01 -20.94
C GLU A 92 1.50 3.43 -19.49
N THR A 93 1.22 2.48 -18.58
CA THR A 93 1.02 2.77 -17.16
C THR A 93 2.30 3.28 -16.52
N TYR A 94 3.47 2.69 -16.82
CA TYR A 94 4.74 3.21 -16.32
C TYR A 94 5.04 4.62 -16.83
N ARG A 95 4.87 4.86 -18.14
CA ARG A 95 5.09 6.20 -18.72
C ARG A 95 4.15 7.24 -18.10
N PHE A 96 2.89 6.88 -17.88
CA PHE A 96 1.91 7.74 -17.24
C PHE A 96 2.24 7.99 -15.75
N ALA A 97 2.73 6.97 -15.04
CA ALA A 97 3.17 7.11 -13.65
C ALA A 97 4.36 8.08 -13.53
N GLU A 98 5.37 7.96 -14.40
CA GLU A 98 6.50 8.88 -14.46
C GLU A 98 6.03 10.31 -14.77
N GLU A 99 5.22 10.50 -15.81
CA GLU A 99 4.68 11.82 -16.20
C GLU A 99 3.92 12.49 -15.04
N LEU A 100 3.01 11.76 -14.39
CA LEU A 100 2.26 12.30 -13.26
C LEU A 100 3.15 12.56 -12.04
N THR A 101 4.14 11.72 -11.79
CA THR A 101 5.08 11.87 -10.68
C THR A 101 5.86 13.17 -10.82
N GLU A 102 6.39 13.45 -12.01
CA GLU A 102 7.09 14.69 -12.31
C GLU A 102 6.15 15.91 -12.25
N ARG A 103 4.99 15.82 -12.92
CA ARG A 103 4.04 16.93 -13.04
C ARG A 103 3.44 17.36 -11.70
N LEU A 104 3.11 16.40 -10.84
CA LEU A 104 2.49 16.63 -9.54
C LEU A 104 3.49 16.63 -8.38
N LYS A 105 4.79 16.39 -8.66
CA LYS A 105 5.86 16.29 -7.67
C LYS A 105 5.56 15.28 -6.57
N LEU A 106 5.09 14.09 -6.96
CA LEU A 106 4.63 13.08 -6.01
C LEU A 106 5.78 12.57 -5.14
N ASN A 107 5.53 12.43 -3.83
CA ASN A 107 6.39 11.66 -2.92
C ASN A 107 6.11 10.16 -3.09
N LEU A 108 6.44 9.65 -4.28
CA LEU A 108 6.13 8.28 -4.69
C LEU A 108 7.01 7.26 -3.95
N LYS A 109 6.37 6.20 -3.45
CA LYS A 109 6.99 5.03 -2.85
C LYS A 109 6.57 3.81 -3.65
N VAL A 110 7.54 3.23 -4.36
CA VAL A 110 7.33 2.05 -5.20
C VAL A 110 7.64 0.81 -4.39
N TYR A 111 6.68 -0.10 -4.29
CA TYR A 111 6.83 -1.39 -3.63
C TYR A 111 6.69 -2.49 -4.67
N GLN A 112 7.55 -3.49 -4.58
CA GLN A 112 7.59 -4.65 -5.44
C GLN A 112 7.77 -5.90 -4.59
N SER A 113 7.31 -7.04 -5.10
CA SER A 113 7.59 -8.33 -4.48
C SER A 113 9.09 -8.60 -4.42
N PRO A 114 9.61 -9.23 -3.33
CA PRO A 114 11.01 -9.63 -3.23
C PRO A 114 11.41 -10.71 -4.25
N ILE A 115 10.44 -11.39 -4.86
CA ILE A 115 10.66 -12.30 -6.00
C ILE A 115 10.32 -11.61 -7.31
N SER A 116 11.28 -11.54 -8.23
CA SER A 116 11.09 -10.92 -9.55
C SER A 116 10.06 -11.66 -10.40
N PRO A 117 9.44 -11.00 -11.40
CA PRO A 117 8.57 -11.65 -12.39
C PRO A 117 9.17 -12.93 -12.99
N ALA A 118 10.41 -12.84 -13.47
CA ALA A 118 11.09 -13.98 -14.08
C ALA A 118 11.31 -15.14 -13.10
N ARG A 119 11.62 -14.87 -11.83
CA ARG A 119 11.79 -15.91 -10.81
C ARG A 119 10.45 -16.53 -10.41
N MET A 120 9.39 -15.73 -10.32
CA MET A 120 8.03 -16.23 -10.06
C MET A 120 7.57 -17.15 -11.19
N GLU A 121 7.75 -16.75 -12.45
CA GLU A 121 7.45 -17.58 -13.63
C GLU A 121 8.26 -18.88 -13.66
N ALA A 122 9.53 -18.86 -13.27
CA ALA A 122 10.37 -20.06 -13.22
C ALA A 122 9.93 -21.06 -12.13
N LEU A 123 9.41 -20.58 -11.00
CA LEU A 123 9.02 -21.42 -9.87
C LEU A 123 7.58 -21.91 -9.96
N TYR A 124 6.68 -21.09 -10.52
CA TYR A 124 5.24 -21.29 -10.44
C TYR A 124 4.53 -21.17 -11.79
N GLY A 125 5.27 -20.95 -12.88
CA GLY A 125 4.67 -20.65 -14.17
C GLY A 125 3.97 -19.30 -14.21
N ARG A 126 3.24 -19.06 -15.29
CA ARG A 126 2.37 -17.88 -15.44
C ARG A 126 1.05 -18.16 -14.74
N LEU A 127 1.00 -17.89 -13.44
CA LEU A 127 -0.13 -18.18 -12.56
C LEU A 127 -1.50 -17.68 -13.10
N TRP A 128 -1.53 -16.57 -13.85
CA TRP A 128 -2.76 -16.05 -14.45
C TRP A 128 -3.26 -16.84 -15.68
N ASN A 129 -2.46 -17.74 -16.24
CA ASN A 129 -2.84 -18.56 -17.39
C ASN A 129 -3.51 -19.89 -17.01
N GLU A 130 -3.43 -20.30 -15.74
CA GLU A 130 -3.82 -21.66 -15.32
C GLU A 130 -5.34 -21.87 -15.21
N LYS A 131 -6.15 -20.80 -15.37
CA LYS A 131 -7.62 -20.82 -15.19
C LYS A 131 -8.05 -21.45 -13.85
N ASP A 132 -7.22 -21.28 -12.83
CA ASP A 132 -7.42 -21.78 -11.47
C ASP A 132 -7.45 -20.61 -10.48
N VAL A 133 -8.38 -20.67 -9.53
CA VAL A 133 -8.57 -19.63 -8.51
C VAL A 133 -7.42 -19.64 -7.52
N ASP A 134 -6.87 -20.80 -7.16
CA ASP A 134 -5.75 -20.87 -6.21
C ASP A 134 -4.47 -20.30 -6.83
N ALA A 135 -4.23 -20.53 -8.13
CA ALA A 135 -3.17 -19.88 -8.87
C ALA A 135 -3.32 -18.34 -8.89
N LEU A 136 -4.53 -17.81 -9.11
CA LEU A 136 -4.79 -16.36 -9.08
C LEU A 136 -4.59 -15.77 -7.68
N ASN A 137 -5.10 -16.44 -6.64
CA ASN A 137 -4.89 -16.03 -5.25
C ASN A 137 -3.40 -15.99 -4.89
N ARG A 138 -2.63 -16.98 -5.37
CA ARG A 138 -1.18 -17.01 -5.17
C ARG A 138 -0.48 -15.85 -5.89
N TYR A 139 -0.88 -15.54 -7.12
CA TYR A 139 -0.37 -14.39 -7.85
C TYR A 139 -0.65 -13.09 -7.11
N ASP A 140 -1.90 -12.87 -6.69
CA ASP A 140 -2.31 -11.66 -5.97
C ASP A 140 -1.59 -11.54 -4.63
N GLN A 141 -1.41 -12.65 -3.91
CA GLN A 141 -0.64 -12.65 -2.67
C GLN A 141 0.80 -12.20 -2.90
N ILE A 142 1.48 -12.75 -3.91
CA ILE A 142 2.89 -12.47 -4.20
C ILE A 142 3.10 -11.06 -4.76
N ARG A 143 2.24 -10.62 -5.69
CA ARG A 143 2.49 -9.40 -6.49
C ARG A 143 1.69 -8.19 -6.05
N LYS A 144 0.70 -8.33 -5.16
CA LYS A 144 -0.15 -7.23 -4.69
C LYS A 144 -0.28 -7.13 -3.18
N VAL A 145 -0.65 -8.23 -2.51
CA VAL A 145 -0.97 -8.20 -1.07
C VAL A 145 0.29 -8.08 -0.23
N GLU A 146 1.25 -8.99 -0.37
CA GLU A 146 2.49 -8.96 0.42
C GLU A 146 3.31 -7.67 0.21
N PRO A 147 3.44 -7.11 -1.01
CA PRO A 147 4.09 -5.80 -1.19
C PRO A 147 3.39 -4.61 -0.51
N MET A 148 2.13 -4.74 -0.09
CA MET A 148 1.36 -3.67 0.58
C MET A 148 1.34 -3.83 2.12
N GLN A 149 1.69 -5.01 2.65
CA GLN A 149 1.67 -5.33 4.08
C GLN A 149 2.90 -4.77 4.81
#